data_AF-A0A1B6MCK7-F1
#
_entry.id   AF-A0A1B6MCK7-F1
#
_cell.length_a   1.000
_cell.length_b   1.000
_cell.length_c   1.000
_cell.angle_alpha   90.00
_cell.angle_beta   90.00
_cell.angle_gamma   90.00
#
_symmetry.space_group_name_H-M   'P 1'
#
loop_
_entity.id
_entity.type
_entity.pdbx_description
1 polymer ?
#
loop_
_entity_poly.entity_id
_entity_poly.type
_entity_poly.pdbx_seq_one_letter_code
_entity_poly.pdbx_strand_id
1 'polypeptide(L)'
;DMVRRDWSQLAAEAGRFVLTQILSELEQDERIQNIHSQLTRLGSDLREGKVPLSLMTITKQLTKAPDDYSDKKSQPHVQVALRLNAKGARLKGGDTVHYVICEDGTSNPATQRAYHVDELKSSDTLRLDVKYYLSQQIHPVVSRLVEPVEGTDSAQVAECLGLDPTQFKEKPKPSDDIGSGESIFLKEAERFKHCDKFVFKCVNTECGCEIAVDSPVRKTDSGSQLVLEACVNPECKVQPLQYLPYVRNCLTLAMRSYITKYYQGWLICEDPACPQRTRRLPLHFENRYPVCTRCGKNNMYREYSEKQLYIQLSYFQHVFDITKPPHSTVRTNVDTFNAYCTLKEDVSRTLACSGYSVISLTKLFSGLYPEPIKIKKEPVDD
;
A
#
# COMPACT_ATOMS: atom_id res chain seq x y z
N ASP A 1 -20.16 2.74 -1.01
CA ASP A 1 -19.87 4.16 -1.36
C ASP A 1 -21.02 4.98 -1.91
N MET A 2 -21.99 4.39 -2.60
CA MET A 2 -23.11 5.11 -3.23
C MET A 2 -23.99 5.95 -2.27
N VAL A 3 -23.85 5.78 -0.96
CA VAL A 3 -24.56 6.56 0.08
C VAL A 3 -23.73 7.77 0.58
N ARG A 4 -22.44 7.86 0.22
CA ARG A 4 -21.60 9.03 0.54
C ARG A 4 -21.86 10.11 -0.51
N ARG A 5 -22.32 11.29 -0.07
CA ARG A 5 -22.63 12.43 -0.94
C ARG A 5 -21.39 13.08 -1.60
N ASP A 6 -20.19 12.65 -1.23
CA ASP A 6 -18.92 13.21 -1.69
C ASP A 6 -18.45 12.70 -3.07
N TRP A 7 -19.21 11.80 -3.72
CA TRP A 7 -18.90 11.29 -5.06
C TRP A 7 -19.68 12.04 -6.14
N SER A 8 -19.10 12.20 -7.33
CA SER A 8 -19.83 12.69 -8.49
C SER A 8 -20.97 11.74 -8.87
N GLN A 9 -22.04 12.28 -9.47
CA GLN A 9 -23.14 11.45 -9.97
C GLN A 9 -22.65 10.43 -11.00
N LEU A 10 -21.66 10.81 -11.82
CA LEU A 10 -20.99 9.92 -12.77
C LEU A 10 -20.36 8.71 -12.09
N ALA A 11 -19.64 8.89 -10.98
CA ALA A 11 -19.06 7.79 -10.23
C ALA A 11 -20.13 6.88 -9.60
N ALA A 12 -21.24 7.47 -9.14
CA ALA A 12 -22.37 6.72 -8.62
C ALA A 12 -23.09 5.89 -9.70
N GLU A 13 -23.25 6.43 -10.91
CA GLU A 13 -23.84 5.73 -12.06
C GLU A 13 -22.92 4.61 -12.56
N ALA A 14 -21.62 4.87 -12.69
CA ALA A 14 -20.64 3.85 -13.04
C ALA A 14 -20.64 2.71 -12.02
N GLY A 15 -20.61 3.04 -10.72
CA GLY A 15 -20.70 2.05 -9.65
C GLY A 15 -22.00 1.25 -9.68
N ARG A 16 -23.14 1.90 -9.96
CA ARG A 16 -24.44 1.21 -10.08
C ARG A 16 -24.45 0.24 -11.26
N PHE A 17 -23.94 0.65 -12.41
CA PHE A 17 -23.84 -0.22 -13.58
C PHE A 17 -22.99 -1.45 -13.28
N VAL A 18 -21.80 -1.26 -12.70
CA VAL A 18 -20.91 -2.36 -12.33
C VAL A 18 -21.59 -3.30 -11.34
N LEU A 19 -22.28 -2.76 -10.33
CA LEU A 19 -23.04 -3.56 -9.38
C LEU A 19 -24.17 -4.36 -10.04
N THR A 20 -24.91 -3.76 -10.99
CA THR A 20 -25.94 -4.48 -11.77
C THR A 20 -25.33 -5.61 -12.59
N GLN A 21 -24.16 -5.40 -13.21
CA GLN A 21 -23.48 -6.46 -13.96
C GLN A 21 -22.99 -7.58 -13.04
N ILE A 22 -22.41 -7.25 -11.89
CA ILE A 22 -21.94 -8.25 -10.91
C ILE A 22 -23.10 -9.10 -10.37
N LEU A 23 -24.24 -8.47 -10.11
CA LEU A 23 -25.45 -9.15 -9.60
C LEU A 23 -26.34 -9.74 -10.70
N SER A 24 -25.94 -9.65 -11.97
CA SER A 24 -26.69 -10.24 -13.08
C SER A 24 -26.50 -11.76 -13.13
N GLU A 25 -27.44 -12.45 -13.78
CA GLU A 25 -27.42 -13.90 -14.02
C GLU A 25 -26.54 -14.31 -15.21
N LEU A 26 -25.75 -13.37 -15.77
CA LEU A 26 -24.85 -13.64 -16.89
C LEU A 26 -23.64 -14.47 -16.46
N GLU A 27 -23.00 -15.15 -17.43
CA GLU A 27 -21.76 -15.88 -17.18
C GLU A 27 -20.63 -14.93 -16.76
N GLN A 28 -19.69 -15.44 -15.95
CA GLN A 28 -18.62 -14.63 -15.35
C GLN A 28 -17.82 -13.84 -16.39
N ASP A 29 -17.44 -14.47 -17.50
CA ASP A 29 -16.66 -13.86 -18.57
C ASP A 29 -17.43 -12.72 -19.25
N GLU A 30 -18.72 -12.93 -19.51
CA GLU A 30 -19.58 -11.92 -20.14
C GLU A 30 -19.78 -10.71 -19.23
N ARG A 31 -19.97 -10.92 -17.91
CA ARG A 31 -20.06 -9.83 -16.94
C ARG A 31 -18.79 -8.99 -16.91
N ILE A 32 -17.61 -9.63 -16.88
CA ILE A 32 -16.32 -8.95 -16.81
C ILE A 32 -16.09 -8.16 -18.11
N GLN A 33 -16.37 -8.76 -19.26
CA GLN A 33 -16.26 -8.10 -20.55
C GLN A 33 -17.17 -6.87 -20.66
N ASN A 34 -18.42 -6.96 -20.17
CA ASN A 34 -19.36 -5.85 -20.14
C ASN A 34 -18.87 -4.70 -19.23
N ILE A 35 -18.30 -5.04 -18.07
CA ILE A 35 -17.70 -4.07 -17.16
C ILE A 35 -16.52 -3.35 -17.85
N HIS A 36 -15.59 -4.11 -18.43
CA HIS A 36 -14.40 -3.55 -19.11
C HIS A 36 -14.77 -2.66 -20.29
N SER A 37 -15.71 -3.13 -21.13
CA SER A 37 -16.23 -2.37 -22.27
C SER A 37 -16.86 -1.05 -21.84
N GLN A 38 -17.68 -1.08 -20.78
CA GLN A 38 -18.31 0.12 -20.27
C GLN A 38 -17.32 1.11 -19.66
N LEU A 39 -16.34 0.63 -18.89
CA LEU A 39 -15.29 1.48 -18.32
C LEU A 39 -14.44 2.14 -19.43
N THR A 40 -14.15 1.39 -20.49
CA THR A 40 -13.41 1.89 -21.67
C THR A 40 -14.19 2.99 -22.38
N ARG A 41 -15.48 2.76 -22.65
CA ARG A 41 -16.38 3.76 -23.24
C ARG A 41 -16.51 5.00 -22.37
N LEU A 42 -16.67 4.81 -21.06
CA LEU A 42 -16.78 5.93 -20.13
C LEU A 42 -15.48 6.74 -20.07
N GLY A 43 -14.34 6.07 -20.15
CA GLY A 43 -13.02 6.71 -20.25
C GLY A 43 -12.87 7.55 -21.52
N SER A 44 -13.33 7.07 -22.68
CA SER A 44 -13.31 7.85 -23.93
C SER A 44 -14.29 9.01 -23.89
N ASP A 45 -15.53 8.79 -23.44
CA ASP A 45 -16.57 9.82 -23.39
C ASP A 45 -16.18 11.00 -22.49
N LEU A 46 -15.46 10.71 -21.39
CA LEU A 46 -14.90 11.73 -20.49
C LEU A 46 -13.80 12.56 -21.16
N ARG A 47 -12.88 11.94 -21.90
CA ARG A 47 -11.79 12.64 -22.60
C ARG A 47 -12.29 13.46 -23.77
N GLU A 48 -13.33 12.99 -24.45
CA GLU A 48 -13.98 13.67 -25.57
C GLU A 48 -14.96 14.76 -25.11
N GLY A 49 -15.23 14.88 -23.80
CA GLY A 49 -16.13 15.89 -23.25
C GLY A 49 -17.61 15.65 -23.55
N LYS A 50 -18.00 14.41 -23.88
CA LYS A 50 -19.39 14.02 -24.16
C LYS A 50 -20.27 13.94 -22.91
N VAL A 51 -19.65 13.90 -21.73
CA VAL A 51 -20.36 13.75 -20.46
C VAL A 51 -20.91 15.10 -19.97
N PRO A 52 -22.22 15.18 -19.64
CA PRO A 52 -22.82 16.40 -19.09
C PRO A 52 -22.18 16.86 -17.77
N LEU A 53 -22.04 18.19 -17.61
CA LEU A 53 -21.51 18.82 -16.39
C LEU A 53 -22.33 18.50 -15.13
N SER A 54 -23.64 18.23 -15.27
CA SER A 54 -24.49 17.82 -14.15
C SER A 54 -23.98 16.54 -13.50
N LEU A 55 -23.53 15.57 -14.31
CA LEU A 55 -23.02 14.29 -13.81
C LEU A 55 -21.66 14.43 -13.10
N MET A 56 -20.88 15.45 -13.44
CA MET A 56 -19.57 15.71 -12.85
C MET A 56 -19.66 16.55 -11.57
N THR A 57 -20.82 17.10 -11.25
CA THR A 57 -21.01 17.93 -10.06
C THR A 57 -20.92 17.08 -8.80
N ILE A 58 -20.08 17.51 -7.86
CA ILE A 58 -19.94 16.91 -6.52
C ILE A 58 -20.70 17.79 -5.53
N THR A 59 -21.46 17.19 -4.62
CA THR A 59 -22.32 17.92 -3.67
C THR A 59 -21.93 17.63 -2.23
N LYS A 60 -21.65 18.66 -1.43
CA LYS A 60 -21.32 18.44 -0.02
C LYS A 60 -21.96 19.46 0.88
N GLN A 61 -22.53 18.98 1.99
CA GLN A 61 -23.17 19.83 2.99
C GLN A 61 -22.13 20.39 3.96
N LEU A 62 -22.22 21.68 4.24
CA LEU A 62 -21.46 22.35 5.28
C LEU A 62 -22.05 21.97 6.65
N THR A 63 -21.21 21.47 7.55
CA THR A 63 -21.60 21.14 8.93
C THR A 63 -21.39 22.31 9.90
N LYS A 64 -20.49 23.24 9.56
CA LYS A 64 -20.18 24.45 10.32
C LYS A 64 -20.20 25.66 9.39
N ALA A 65 -20.10 26.88 9.92
CA ALA A 65 -19.86 28.04 9.07
C ALA A 65 -18.52 27.88 8.34
N PRO A 66 -18.39 28.32 7.07
CA PRO A 66 -17.16 28.17 6.29
C PRO A 66 -15.90 28.70 7.00
N ASP A 67 -16.05 29.72 7.84
CA ASP A 67 -14.95 30.33 8.59
C ASP A 67 -14.48 29.54 9.82
N ASP A 68 -15.31 28.65 10.36
CA ASP A 68 -15.03 27.90 11.58
C ASP A 68 -14.27 26.58 11.32
N TYR A 69 -13.99 26.26 10.06
CA TYR A 69 -13.19 25.10 9.70
C TYR A 69 -11.70 25.34 9.97
N SER A 70 -11.05 24.44 10.71
CA SER A 70 -9.60 24.43 10.93
C SER A 70 -8.81 24.14 9.65
N ASP A 71 -9.32 23.23 8.83
CA ASP A 71 -8.60 22.68 7.67
C ASP A 71 -9.13 23.20 6.32
N LYS A 72 -9.38 24.51 6.22
CA LYS A 72 -10.00 25.18 5.07
C LYS A 72 -9.39 24.78 3.71
N LYS A 73 -8.07 24.66 3.63
CA LYS A 73 -7.31 24.35 2.40
C LYS A 73 -7.39 22.88 1.94
N SER A 74 -7.82 21.98 2.83
CA SER A 74 -7.92 20.54 2.56
C SER A 74 -9.33 20.13 2.13
N GLN A 75 -10.30 21.04 2.22
CA GLN A 75 -11.72 20.77 2.05
C GLN A 75 -12.28 21.57 0.87
N PRO A 76 -12.44 20.95 -0.32
CA PRO A 76 -12.81 21.67 -1.54
C PRO A 76 -14.14 22.42 -1.43
N HIS A 77 -15.19 21.80 -0.89
CA HIS A 77 -16.48 22.45 -0.62
C HIS A 77 -16.41 23.70 0.29
N VAL A 78 -15.53 23.70 1.29
CA VAL A 78 -15.35 24.87 2.19
C VAL A 78 -14.66 26.01 1.44
N GLN A 79 -13.66 25.70 0.61
CA GLN A 79 -12.97 26.70 -0.18
C GLN A 79 -13.89 27.36 -1.22
N VAL A 80 -14.73 26.57 -1.88
CA VAL A 80 -15.75 27.09 -2.81
C VAL A 80 -16.76 27.97 -2.05
N ALA A 81 -17.21 27.53 -0.87
CA ALA A 81 -18.13 28.33 -0.05
C ALA A 81 -17.53 29.67 0.39
N LEU A 82 -16.27 29.69 0.83
CA LEU A 82 -15.56 30.92 1.19
C LEU A 82 -15.43 31.88 0.00
N ARG A 83 -15.11 31.34 -1.19
CA ARG A 83 -14.99 32.13 -2.42
C ARG A 83 -16.33 32.73 -2.85
N LEU A 84 -17.41 31.96 -2.76
CA LEU A 84 -18.77 32.44 -3.05
C LEU A 84 -19.21 33.49 -2.03
N ASN A 85 -18.89 33.31 -0.75
CA ASN A 85 -19.21 34.29 0.29
C ASN A 85 -18.47 35.62 0.07
N ALA A 86 -17.22 35.59 -0.39
CA ALA A 86 -16.47 36.78 -0.77
C ALA A 86 -17.08 37.51 -2.00
N LYS A 87 -17.74 36.77 -2.90
CA LYS A 87 -18.47 37.31 -4.07
C LYS A 87 -19.88 37.80 -3.72
N GLY A 88 -20.29 37.75 -2.45
CA GLY A 88 -21.60 38.24 -1.98
C GLY A 88 -22.65 37.15 -1.72
N ALA A 89 -22.32 35.87 -1.90
CA ALA A 89 -23.19 34.79 -1.43
C ALA A 89 -23.19 34.71 0.12
N ARG A 90 -24.19 34.05 0.71
CA ARG A 90 -24.30 33.89 2.18
C ARG A 90 -24.53 32.43 2.55
N LEU A 91 -23.58 31.57 2.22
CA LEU A 91 -23.58 30.15 2.59
C LEU A 91 -23.25 29.99 4.09
N LYS A 92 -24.08 29.21 4.79
CA LYS A 92 -23.98 28.93 6.23
C LYS A 92 -23.83 27.43 6.49
N GLY A 93 -23.58 27.08 7.75
CA GLY A 93 -23.67 25.70 8.20
C GLY A 93 -25.08 25.16 7.98
N GLY A 94 -25.19 24.01 7.31
CA GLY A 94 -26.43 23.40 6.86
C GLY A 94 -26.61 23.43 5.34
N ASP A 95 -25.96 24.35 4.63
CA ASP A 95 -26.15 24.50 3.18
C ASP A 95 -25.35 23.47 2.38
N THR A 96 -25.89 23.09 1.21
CA THR A 96 -25.22 22.18 0.28
C THR A 96 -24.46 22.97 -0.78
N VAL A 97 -23.17 22.68 -0.93
CA VAL A 97 -22.28 23.31 -1.89
C VAL A 97 -22.08 22.37 -3.07
N HIS A 98 -22.30 22.90 -4.28
CA HIS A 98 -22.08 22.21 -5.54
C HIS A 98 -20.75 22.66 -6.13
N TYR A 99 -19.86 21.72 -6.45
CA TYR A 99 -18.55 22.07 -7.01
C TYR A 99 -18.05 21.03 -8.01
N VAL A 100 -17.11 21.46 -8.84
CA VAL A 100 -16.39 20.66 -9.82
C VAL A 100 -14.89 20.89 -9.65
N ILE A 101 -14.08 19.92 -10.05
CA ILE A 101 -12.62 20.04 -10.02
C ILE A 101 -12.12 20.43 -11.42
N CYS A 102 -11.35 21.51 -11.47
CA CYS A 102 -10.89 22.11 -12.71
C CYS A 102 -9.37 22.12 -12.81
N GLU A 103 -8.86 22.16 -14.02
CA GLU A 103 -7.51 22.57 -14.35
C GLU A 103 -7.50 24.09 -14.53
N ASP A 104 -6.84 24.78 -13.61
CA ASP A 104 -6.68 26.24 -13.61
C ASP A 104 -5.25 26.67 -13.98
N GLY A 105 -4.44 25.75 -14.50
CA GLY A 105 -3.03 25.97 -14.84
C GLY A 105 -2.08 26.06 -13.63
N THR A 106 -2.60 25.94 -12.41
CA THR A 106 -1.78 25.94 -11.19
C THR A 106 -1.35 24.52 -10.81
N SER A 107 -0.16 24.36 -10.22
CA SER A 107 0.30 23.09 -9.66
C SER A 107 -0.31 22.81 -8.28
N ASN A 108 -1.44 23.43 -7.95
CA ASN A 108 -2.08 23.30 -6.65
C ASN A 108 -2.78 21.93 -6.50
N PRO A 109 -2.93 21.44 -5.26
CA PRO A 109 -3.68 20.21 -4.99
C PRO A 109 -5.11 20.31 -5.51
N ALA A 110 -5.70 19.19 -5.92
CA ALA A 110 -7.09 19.13 -6.42
C ALA A 110 -8.11 19.72 -5.43
N THR A 111 -7.84 19.65 -4.12
CA THR A 111 -8.68 20.28 -3.08
C THR A 111 -8.77 21.79 -3.21
N GLN A 112 -7.74 22.42 -3.79
CA GLN A 112 -7.69 23.87 -3.98
C GLN A 112 -8.15 24.32 -5.37
N ARG A 113 -8.25 23.39 -6.31
CA ARG A 113 -8.75 23.61 -7.67
C ARG A 113 -10.24 23.28 -7.83
N ALA A 114 -10.99 23.40 -6.73
CA ALA A 114 -12.44 23.28 -6.73
C ALA A 114 -13.10 24.62 -7.08
N TYR A 115 -14.09 24.58 -7.96
CA TYR A 115 -14.83 25.74 -8.46
C TYR A 115 -16.33 25.45 -8.45
N HIS A 116 -17.16 26.48 -8.28
CA HIS A 116 -18.60 26.33 -8.45
C HIS A 116 -18.95 26.09 -9.94
N VAL A 117 -20.05 25.38 -10.20
CA VAL A 117 -20.49 25.07 -11.58
C VAL A 117 -20.71 26.34 -12.40
N ASP A 118 -21.21 27.41 -11.78
CA ASP A 118 -21.42 28.69 -12.46
C ASP A 118 -20.11 29.40 -12.78
N GLU A 119 -19.08 29.26 -11.94
CA GLU A 119 -17.76 29.84 -12.21
C GLU A 119 -17.09 29.17 -13.42
N LEU A 120 -17.32 27.86 -13.60
CA LEU A 120 -16.85 27.14 -14.79
C LEU A 120 -17.59 27.60 -16.06
N LYS A 121 -18.91 27.82 -15.98
CA LYS A 121 -19.71 28.28 -17.13
C LYS A 121 -19.37 29.70 -17.56
N SER A 122 -18.97 30.55 -16.61
CA SER A 122 -18.66 31.96 -16.87
C SER A 122 -17.19 32.22 -17.25
N SER A 123 -16.31 31.21 -17.19
CA SER A 123 -14.89 31.37 -17.44
C SER A 123 -14.45 30.57 -18.67
N ASP A 124 -13.86 31.26 -19.65
CA ASP A 124 -13.29 30.61 -20.85
C ASP A 124 -11.92 29.94 -20.58
N THR A 125 -11.32 30.18 -19.42
CA THR A 125 -9.97 29.70 -19.07
C THR A 125 -9.97 28.42 -18.24
N LEU A 126 -11.07 28.11 -17.55
CA LEU A 126 -11.16 26.95 -16.67
C LEU A 126 -11.62 25.73 -17.47
N ARG A 127 -10.87 24.63 -17.38
CA ARG A 127 -11.24 23.34 -17.97
C ARG A 127 -11.46 22.31 -16.88
N LEU A 128 -12.23 21.28 -17.15
CA LEU A 128 -12.47 20.21 -16.19
C LEU A 128 -11.25 19.29 -16.07
N ASP A 129 -10.87 18.91 -14.85
CA ASP A 129 -9.79 17.95 -14.61
C ASP A 129 -10.29 16.51 -14.83
N VAL A 130 -10.27 16.07 -16.09
CA VAL A 130 -10.73 14.72 -16.46
C VAL A 130 -9.95 13.63 -15.72
N LYS A 131 -8.65 13.85 -15.51
CA LYS A 131 -7.77 12.90 -14.82
C LYS A 131 -8.21 12.69 -13.38
N TYR A 132 -8.64 13.75 -12.68
CA TYR A 132 -9.17 13.67 -11.32
C TYR A 132 -10.42 12.79 -11.27
N TYR A 133 -11.37 12.97 -12.19
CA TYR A 133 -12.59 12.16 -12.18
C TYR A 133 -12.29 10.68 -12.48
N LEU A 134 -11.42 10.39 -13.43
CA LEU A 134 -11.03 9.00 -13.72
C LEU A 134 -10.33 8.35 -12.53
N SER A 135 -9.30 8.99 -11.97
CA SER A 135 -8.42 8.39 -10.95
C SER A 135 -8.93 8.48 -9.52
N GLN A 136 -9.62 9.56 -9.15
CA GLN A 136 -10.04 9.82 -7.76
C GLN A 136 -11.54 9.71 -7.55
N GLN A 137 -12.37 9.68 -8.60
CA GLN A 137 -13.83 9.50 -8.48
C GLN A 137 -14.26 8.10 -8.92
N ILE A 138 -13.94 7.69 -10.14
CA ILE A 138 -14.49 6.45 -10.73
C ILE A 138 -13.68 5.23 -10.31
N HIS A 139 -12.36 5.28 -10.50
CA HIS A 139 -11.47 4.15 -10.19
C HIS A 139 -11.62 3.61 -8.76
N PRO A 140 -11.67 4.44 -7.69
CA PRO A 140 -11.79 3.92 -6.33
C PRO A 140 -13.16 3.31 -6.02
N VAL A 141 -14.23 3.73 -6.71
CA VAL A 141 -15.58 3.17 -6.54
C VAL A 141 -15.66 1.81 -7.23
N VAL A 142 -15.19 1.75 -8.48
CA VAL A 142 -15.22 0.52 -9.29
C VAL A 142 -14.27 -0.53 -8.75
N SER A 143 -13.02 -0.16 -8.41
CA SER A 143 -12.02 -1.11 -7.89
C SER A 143 -12.52 -1.86 -6.66
N ARG A 144 -13.20 -1.19 -5.74
CA ARG A 144 -13.77 -1.83 -4.54
C ARG A 144 -14.93 -2.79 -4.83
N LEU A 145 -15.69 -2.55 -5.90
CA LEU A 145 -16.78 -3.44 -6.31
C LEU A 145 -16.24 -4.70 -6.99
N VAL A 146 -15.15 -4.57 -7.75
CA VAL A 146 -14.57 -5.69 -8.50
C VAL A 146 -13.46 -6.42 -7.74
N GLU A 147 -12.95 -5.89 -6.62
CA GLU A 147 -11.94 -6.54 -5.77
C GLU A 147 -12.28 -8.00 -5.42
N PRO A 148 -13.54 -8.37 -5.10
CA PRO A 148 -13.90 -9.76 -4.82
C PRO A 148 -14.15 -10.62 -6.08
N VAL A 149 -14.08 -10.05 -7.28
CA VAL A 149 -14.42 -10.72 -8.53
C VAL A 149 -13.17 -11.34 -9.15
N GLU A 150 -13.12 -12.65 -9.25
CA GLU A 150 -12.03 -13.36 -9.91
C GLU A 150 -11.95 -13.00 -11.40
N GLY A 151 -10.73 -12.74 -11.88
CA GLY A 151 -10.47 -12.40 -13.29
C GLY A 151 -10.33 -10.90 -13.57
N THR A 152 -10.50 -10.02 -12.58
CA THR A 152 -10.19 -8.60 -12.74
C THR A 152 -9.49 -8.00 -11.52
N ASP A 153 -8.57 -7.06 -11.75
CA ASP A 153 -7.82 -6.38 -10.71
C ASP A 153 -7.90 -4.85 -10.85
N SER A 154 -7.49 -4.13 -9.81
CA SER A 154 -7.50 -2.66 -9.82
C SER A 154 -6.61 -2.05 -10.93
N ALA A 155 -5.59 -2.80 -11.38
CA ALA A 155 -4.70 -2.37 -12.46
C ALA A 155 -5.40 -2.46 -13.83
N GLN A 156 -6.15 -3.53 -14.10
CA GLN A 156 -6.98 -3.67 -15.30
C GLN A 156 -8.08 -2.61 -15.35
N VAL A 157 -8.73 -2.32 -14.21
CA VAL A 157 -9.70 -1.22 -14.13
C VAL A 157 -9.05 0.12 -14.50
N ALA A 158 -7.82 0.37 -14.03
CA ALA A 158 -7.07 1.57 -14.41
C ALA A 158 -6.77 1.59 -15.91
N GLU A 159 -6.34 0.46 -16.47
CA GLU A 159 -6.08 0.31 -17.91
C GLU A 159 -7.32 0.55 -18.77
N CYS A 160 -8.48 -0.01 -18.41
CA CYS A 160 -9.75 0.25 -19.10
C CYS A 160 -10.13 1.74 -19.05
N LEU A 161 -9.89 2.42 -17.93
CA LEU A 161 -10.11 3.87 -17.82
C LEU A 161 -9.05 4.70 -18.56
N GLY A 162 -8.01 4.06 -19.12
CA GLY A 162 -6.83 4.64 -19.76
C GLY A 162 -5.93 5.45 -18.82
N LEU A 163 -5.84 4.99 -17.57
CA LEU A 163 -4.88 5.42 -16.58
C LEU A 163 -3.65 4.49 -16.61
N ASP A 164 -2.54 4.97 -16.08
CA ASP A 164 -1.30 4.18 -15.98
C ASP A 164 -1.45 3.07 -14.91
N PRO A 165 -1.49 1.77 -15.29
CA PRO A 165 -1.75 0.67 -14.37
C PRO A 165 -0.66 0.52 -13.29
N THR A 166 0.54 1.07 -13.50
CA THR A 166 1.64 0.96 -12.51
C THR A 166 1.35 1.76 -11.24
N GLN A 167 0.57 2.84 -11.34
CA GLN A 167 0.22 3.72 -10.21
C GLN A 167 -0.92 3.14 -9.36
N PHE A 168 -1.68 2.18 -9.89
CA PHE A 168 -2.87 1.59 -9.28
C PHE A 168 -2.73 0.11 -8.96
N LYS A 169 -1.54 -0.48 -9.14
CA LYS A 169 -1.23 -1.80 -8.58
C LYS A 169 -1.42 -1.75 -7.08
N GLU A 170 -2.37 -2.53 -6.58
CA GLU A 170 -2.69 -2.56 -5.16
C GLU A 170 -1.43 -2.87 -4.35
N LYS A 171 -1.18 -2.06 -3.32
CA LYS A 171 -0.37 -2.53 -2.20
C LYS A 171 -1.21 -3.62 -1.54
N PRO A 172 -0.67 -4.84 -1.36
CA PRO A 172 -1.44 -5.91 -0.75
C PRO A 172 -1.98 -5.41 0.59
N LYS A 173 -3.31 -5.45 0.75
CA LYS A 173 -3.92 -5.30 2.08
C LYS A 173 -3.24 -6.34 2.98
N PRO A 174 -2.81 -5.99 4.19
CA PRO A 174 -2.40 -7.00 5.15
C PRO A 174 -3.65 -7.79 5.52
N SER A 175 -3.96 -8.84 4.76
CA SER A 175 -4.93 -9.82 5.16
C SER A 175 -4.32 -10.63 6.30
N ASP A 176 -4.97 -10.59 7.47
CA ASP A 176 -4.86 -11.60 8.51
C ASP A 176 -5.58 -12.89 8.06
N ASP A 177 -5.39 -13.31 6.81
CA ASP A 177 -5.84 -14.63 6.39
C ASP A 177 -4.88 -15.67 6.98
N ILE A 178 -5.09 -15.91 8.28
CA ILE A 178 -4.55 -16.99 9.08
C ILE A 178 -5.26 -18.32 8.70
N GLY A 179 -6.26 -18.28 7.81
CA GLY A 179 -7.08 -19.43 7.42
C GLY A 179 -6.58 -20.24 6.22
N SER A 180 -5.91 -19.63 5.24
CA SER A 180 -5.36 -20.37 4.10
C SER A 180 -3.91 -20.82 4.38
N GLY A 181 -3.76 -22.11 4.67
CA GLY A 181 -2.45 -22.79 4.69
C GLY A 181 -1.66 -22.70 3.36
N GLU A 182 -2.21 -22.03 2.35
CA GLU A 182 -1.59 -21.76 1.06
C GLU A 182 -0.41 -20.78 1.15
N SER A 183 -0.38 -19.90 2.15
CA SER A 183 0.76 -18.98 2.36
C SER A 183 2.06 -19.68 2.81
N ILE A 184 1.99 -20.97 3.15
CA ILE A 184 3.15 -21.83 3.46
C ILE A 184 3.83 -22.34 2.17
N PHE A 185 3.13 -22.37 1.03
CA PHE A 185 3.61 -22.97 -0.22
C PHE A 185 3.90 -21.98 -1.36
N LEU A 186 3.87 -20.67 -1.08
CA LEU A 186 4.28 -19.66 -2.07
C LEU A 186 5.72 -19.89 -2.52
N LYS A 187 5.95 -19.86 -3.84
CA LYS A 187 7.31 -19.93 -4.41
C LYS A 187 8.14 -18.77 -3.84
N GLU A 188 9.43 -19.01 -3.56
CA GLU A 188 10.32 -17.99 -2.94
C GLU A 188 10.32 -16.65 -3.70
N ALA A 189 10.19 -16.69 -5.04
CA ALA A 189 10.09 -15.50 -5.88
C ALA A 189 8.83 -14.65 -5.63
N GLU A 190 7.69 -15.28 -5.31
CA GLU A 190 6.44 -14.60 -4.99
C GLU A 190 6.44 -14.06 -3.56
N ARG A 191 7.03 -14.81 -2.63
CA ARG A 191 7.17 -14.44 -1.22
C ARG A 191 7.97 -13.14 -1.03
N PHE A 192 9.06 -12.96 -1.79
CA PHE A 192 9.95 -11.80 -1.67
C PHE A 192 9.70 -10.69 -2.69
N LYS A 193 8.63 -10.78 -3.49
CA LYS A 193 8.30 -9.84 -4.58
C LYS A 193 8.25 -8.37 -4.16
N HIS A 194 7.78 -8.10 -2.93
CA HIS A 194 7.59 -6.76 -2.39
C HIS A 194 8.70 -6.35 -1.40
N CYS A 195 9.78 -7.13 -1.31
CA CYS A 195 10.91 -6.81 -0.47
C CYS A 195 11.87 -5.83 -1.14
N ASP A 196 12.40 -4.92 -0.33
CA ASP A 196 13.43 -4.00 -0.78
C ASP A 196 14.79 -4.73 -0.82
N LYS A 197 15.53 -4.54 -1.92
CA LYS A 197 16.87 -5.11 -2.09
C LYS A 197 17.85 -4.52 -1.07
N PHE A 198 18.79 -5.32 -0.60
CA PHE A 198 19.88 -4.80 0.22
C PHE A 198 20.87 -4.05 -0.66
N VAL A 199 21.21 -2.81 -0.31
CA VAL A 199 22.14 -1.96 -1.08
C VAL A 199 23.19 -1.38 -0.15
N PHE A 200 24.45 -1.43 -0.57
CA PHE A 200 25.56 -0.76 0.11
C PHE A 200 26.49 -0.08 -0.90
N LYS A 201 27.28 0.90 -0.45
CA LYS A 201 28.19 1.66 -1.34
C LYS A 201 29.59 1.06 -1.29
N CYS A 202 30.28 1.06 -2.42
CA CYS A 202 31.71 0.71 -2.44
C CYS A 202 32.50 1.72 -1.59
N VAL A 203 33.39 1.24 -0.73
CA VAL A 203 34.22 2.08 0.16
C VAL A 203 35.27 2.88 -0.63
N ASN A 204 35.62 2.44 -1.84
CA ASN A 204 36.53 3.19 -2.70
C ASN A 204 35.87 4.50 -3.15
N THR A 205 36.47 5.63 -2.76
CA THR A 205 36.00 6.99 -3.05
C THR A 205 35.97 7.31 -4.55
N GLU A 206 36.83 6.67 -5.35
CA GLU A 206 36.86 6.84 -6.80
C GLU A 206 35.77 6.02 -7.52
N CYS A 207 35.24 4.99 -6.88
CA CYS A 207 34.20 4.14 -7.44
C CYS A 207 32.80 4.59 -6.99
N GLY A 208 32.56 4.64 -5.67
CA GLY A 208 31.30 5.09 -5.09
C GLY A 208 30.03 4.33 -5.53
N CYS A 209 30.16 3.25 -6.31
CA CYS A 209 29.03 2.55 -6.89
C CYS A 209 28.13 1.91 -5.83
N GLU A 210 26.82 1.95 -6.10
CA GLU A 210 25.81 1.27 -5.29
C GLU A 210 25.72 -0.20 -5.69
N ILE A 211 26.01 -1.08 -4.73
CA ILE A 211 26.03 -2.53 -4.90
C ILE A 211 24.71 -3.06 -4.35
N ALA A 212 23.77 -3.37 -5.24
CA ALA A 212 22.55 -4.07 -4.89
C ALA A 212 22.80 -5.59 -4.79
N VAL A 213 22.31 -6.19 -3.71
CA VAL A 213 22.37 -7.62 -3.43
C VAL A 213 20.95 -8.16 -3.45
N ASP A 214 20.61 -8.85 -4.53
CA ASP A 214 19.35 -9.57 -4.68
C ASP A 214 19.51 -11.09 -4.62
N SER A 215 20.71 -11.57 -4.92
CA SER A 215 21.13 -12.96 -4.83
C SER A 215 22.59 -13.01 -4.37
N PRO A 216 23.06 -14.12 -3.75
CA PRO A 216 24.47 -14.28 -3.44
C PRO A 216 25.38 -14.19 -4.67
N VAL A 217 24.84 -14.51 -5.85
CA VAL A 217 25.57 -14.61 -7.12
C VAL A 217 25.06 -13.55 -8.10
N ARG A 218 25.98 -12.82 -8.71
CA ARG A 218 25.72 -11.93 -9.85
C ARG A 218 26.14 -12.61 -11.15
N LYS A 219 25.30 -12.51 -12.19
CA LYS A 219 25.67 -12.89 -13.55
C LYS A 219 26.43 -11.72 -14.20
N THR A 220 27.60 -12.02 -14.74
CA THR A 220 28.49 -11.12 -15.50
C THR A 220 28.77 -11.73 -16.86
N ASP A 221 29.28 -10.93 -17.81
CA ASP A 221 29.58 -11.39 -19.18
C ASP A 221 30.60 -12.56 -19.21
N SER A 222 31.44 -12.65 -18.18
CA SER A 222 32.47 -13.68 -17.98
C SER A 222 32.03 -14.85 -17.08
N GLY A 223 30.76 -14.89 -16.64
CA GLY A 223 30.21 -16.00 -15.85
C GLY A 223 29.46 -15.57 -14.59
N SER A 224 29.33 -16.49 -13.64
CA SER A 224 28.67 -16.25 -12.34
C SER A 224 29.71 -15.93 -11.26
N GLN A 225 29.58 -14.78 -10.59
CA GLN A 225 30.52 -14.32 -9.56
C GLN A 225 29.78 -13.94 -8.27
N LEU A 226 30.41 -14.15 -7.11
CA LEU A 226 29.83 -13.79 -5.82
C LEU A 226 29.90 -12.29 -5.57
N VAL A 227 28.84 -11.75 -4.97
CA VAL A 227 28.70 -10.30 -4.73
C VAL A 227 29.78 -9.75 -3.79
N LEU A 228 30.33 -10.58 -2.89
CA LEU A 228 31.40 -10.16 -1.98
C LEU A 228 32.81 -10.22 -2.61
N GLU A 229 32.99 -10.88 -3.75
CA GLU A 229 34.31 -11.12 -4.36
C GLU A 229 34.72 -10.06 -5.38
N ALA A 230 33.76 -9.29 -5.91
CA ALA A 230 34.05 -8.18 -6.82
C ALA A 230 33.07 -7.03 -6.71
N CYS A 231 33.55 -5.83 -7.00
CA CYS A 231 32.72 -4.65 -7.16
C CYS A 231 31.85 -4.77 -8.43
N VAL A 232 30.76 -3.98 -8.50
CA VAL A 232 29.96 -3.83 -9.74
C VAL A 232 30.78 -3.17 -10.84
N ASN A 233 31.66 -2.24 -10.48
CA ASN A 233 32.51 -1.53 -11.42
C ASN A 233 33.74 -2.38 -11.80
N PRO A 234 33.93 -2.75 -13.07
CA PRO A 234 35.07 -3.57 -13.51
C PRO A 234 36.43 -2.89 -13.31
N GLU A 235 36.47 -1.55 -13.29
CA GLU A 235 37.69 -0.77 -13.02
C GLU A 235 38.08 -0.80 -11.53
N CYS A 236 37.16 -1.21 -10.64
CA CYS A 236 37.39 -1.22 -9.20
C CYS A 236 37.92 -2.58 -8.73
N LYS A 237 39.18 -2.59 -8.31
CA LYS A 237 39.85 -3.80 -7.78
C LYS A 237 39.56 -4.09 -6.30
N VAL A 238 38.79 -3.24 -5.62
CA VAL A 238 38.50 -3.41 -4.19
C VAL A 238 37.34 -4.38 -4.00
N GLN A 239 37.60 -5.50 -3.34
CA GLN A 239 36.61 -6.55 -3.11
C GLN A 239 35.81 -6.26 -1.83
N PRO A 240 34.47 -6.37 -1.85
CA PRO A 240 33.64 -6.17 -0.65
C PRO A 240 34.01 -7.05 0.54
N LEU A 241 34.57 -8.24 0.30
CA LEU A 241 35.10 -9.12 1.34
C LEU A 241 36.17 -8.43 2.22
N GLN A 242 37.00 -7.54 1.65
CA GLN A 242 38.07 -6.86 2.39
C GLN A 242 37.54 -5.82 3.39
N TYR A 243 36.33 -5.31 3.18
CA TYR A 243 35.67 -4.35 4.06
C TYR A 243 34.36 -4.91 4.64
N LEU A 244 34.32 -6.20 4.93
CA LEU A 244 33.16 -6.88 5.50
C LEU A 244 32.55 -6.17 6.73
N PRO A 245 33.32 -5.60 7.69
CA PRO A 245 32.74 -4.86 8.82
C PRO A 245 31.87 -3.67 8.39
N TYR A 246 32.22 -3.00 7.28
CA TYR A 246 31.40 -1.93 6.72
C TYR A 246 30.09 -2.48 6.16
N VAL A 247 30.14 -3.56 5.38
CA VAL A 247 28.94 -4.22 4.83
C VAL A 247 28.00 -4.68 5.96
N ARG A 248 28.57 -5.25 7.02
CA ARG A 248 27.85 -5.67 8.23
C ARG A 248 27.16 -4.49 8.94
N ASN A 249 27.84 -3.36 9.05
CA ASN A 249 27.26 -2.14 9.61
C ASN A 249 26.10 -1.62 8.74
N CYS A 250 26.27 -1.60 7.41
CA CYS A 250 25.20 -1.24 6.48
C CYS A 250 23.99 -2.16 6.63
N LEU A 251 24.20 -3.48 6.74
CA LEU A 251 23.13 -4.45 6.96
C LEU A 251 22.41 -4.21 8.30
N THR A 252 23.16 -3.92 9.36
CA THR A 252 22.59 -3.59 10.68
C THR A 252 21.74 -2.32 10.63
N LEU A 253 22.22 -1.28 9.95
CA LEU A 253 21.48 -0.03 9.77
C LEU A 253 20.22 -0.22 8.92
N ALA A 254 20.30 -1.04 7.86
CA ALA A 254 19.14 -1.39 7.04
C ALA A 254 18.08 -2.13 7.87
N MET A 255 18.46 -3.17 8.63
CA MET A 255 17.51 -3.87 9.51
C MET A 255 16.87 -2.92 10.53
N ARG A 256 17.67 -2.05 11.16
CA ARG A 256 17.17 -1.06 12.13
C ARG A 256 16.19 -0.06 11.50
N SER A 257 16.38 0.33 10.23
CA SER A 257 15.46 1.26 9.56
C SER A 257 14.08 0.63 9.35
N TYR A 258 14.00 -0.64 8.95
CA TYR A 258 12.71 -1.36 8.82
C TYR A 258 12.05 -1.62 10.17
N ILE A 259 12.82 -1.98 11.19
CA ILE A 259 12.30 -2.12 12.56
C ILE A 259 11.73 -0.78 13.03
N THR A 260 12.47 0.32 12.82
CA THR A 260 11.98 1.67 13.16
C THR A 260 10.71 2.01 12.39
N LYS A 261 10.65 1.70 11.09
CA LYS A 261 9.46 1.92 10.24
C LYS A 261 8.22 1.20 10.79
N TYR A 262 8.37 -0.04 11.25
CA TYR A 262 7.30 -0.77 11.94
C TYR A 262 6.87 -0.10 13.25
N TYR A 263 7.83 0.24 14.11
CA TYR A 263 7.54 0.87 15.41
C TYR A 263 7.07 2.33 15.31
N GLN A 264 7.14 2.97 14.13
CA GLN A 264 6.48 4.27 13.94
C GLN A 264 4.96 4.19 14.13
N GLY A 265 4.36 3.00 13.93
CA GLY A 265 2.96 2.71 14.27
C GLY A 265 1.94 3.45 13.41
N TRP A 266 2.25 3.69 12.14
CA TRP A 266 1.33 4.37 11.22
C TRP A 266 0.11 3.50 10.92
N LEU A 267 -1.07 4.09 11.09
CA LEU A 267 -2.37 3.52 10.79
C LEU A 267 -2.99 4.25 9.61
N ILE A 268 -3.56 3.48 8.68
CA ILE A 268 -4.30 3.97 7.52
C ILE A 268 -5.72 3.42 7.54
N CYS A 269 -6.70 4.20 7.10
CA CYS A 269 -8.08 3.76 6.96
C CYS A 269 -8.22 2.73 5.83
N GLU A 270 -9.11 1.75 5.98
CA GLU A 270 -9.42 0.75 4.96
C GLU A 270 -9.86 1.36 3.63
N ASP A 271 -10.71 2.37 3.75
CA ASP A 271 -11.31 3.05 2.62
C ASP A 271 -10.28 3.93 1.90
N PRO A 272 -9.95 3.64 0.64
CA PRO A 272 -8.99 4.42 -0.15
C PRO A 272 -9.40 5.88 -0.34
N ALA A 273 -10.70 6.17 -0.25
CA ALA A 273 -11.23 7.53 -0.34
C ALA A 273 -11.11 8.31 0.99
N CYS A 274 -10.70 7.65 2.08
CA CYS A 274 -10.46 8.30 3.36
C CYS A 274 -8.96 8.65 3.48
N PRO A 275 -8.58 9.94 3.47
CA PRO A 275 -7.17 10.33 3.56
C PRO A 275 -6.58 10.18 4.98
N GLN A 276 -7.26 9.48 5.89
CA GLN A 276 -6.86 9.41 7.29
C GLN A 276 -5.65 8.51 7.48
N ARG A 277 -4.52 9.14 7.83
CA ARG A 277 -3.27 8.50 8.22
C ARG A 277 -2.82 9.06 9.56
N THR A 278 -2.70 8.22 10.59
CA THR A 278 -2.41 8.67 11.96
C THR A 278 -1.46 7.72 12.67
N ARG A 279 -0.73 8.24 13.66
CA ARG A 279 0.04 7.41 14.63
C ARG A 279 -0.68 7.23 15.96
N ARG A 280 -1.75 8.00 16.18
CA ARG A 280 -2.57 7.90 17.39
C ARG A 280 -3.53 6.75 17.22
N LEU A 281 -3.39 5.73 18.06
CA LEU A 281 -4.31 4.60 18.11
C LEU A 281 -5.69 5.09 18.59
N PRO A 282 -6.74 5.00 17.76
CA PRO A 282 -8.11 5.24 18.22
C PRO A 282 -8.46 4.29 19.36
N LEU A 283 -9.21 4.78 20.35
CA LEU A 283 -9.67 3.96 21.48
C LEU A 283 -10.94 3.17 21.18
N HIS A 284 -11.64 3.53 20.10
CA HIS A 284 -12.82 2.81 19.65
C HIS A 284 -12.39 1.69 18.69
N PHE A 285 -12.78 0.46 19.03
CA PHE A 285 -12.45 -0.74 18.27
C PHE A 285 -13.73 -1.46 17.87
N GLU A 286 -13.75 -1.96 16.64
CA GLU A 286 -14.71 -2.97 16.18
C GLU A 286 -13.92 -4.26 15.95
N ASN A 287 -14.28 -5.33 16.67
CA ASN A 287 -13.51 -6.56 16.73
C ASN A 287 -12.05 -6.33 17.18
N ARG A 288 -11.07 -6.68 16.35
CA ARG A 288 -9.63 -6.53 16.63
C ARG A 288 -9.03 -5.22 16.10
N TYR A 289 -9.81 -4.43 15.36
CA TYR A 289 -9.28 -3.30 14.61
C TYR A 289 -9.82 -1.97 15.14
N PRO A 290 -8.98 -0.92 15.21
CA PRO A 290 -9.42 0.40 15.59
C PRO A 290 -10.28 1.04 14.49
N VAL A 291 -11.36 1.70 14.87
CA VAL A 291 -12.26 2.39 13.93
C VAL A 291 -11.66 3.75 13.57
N CYS A 292 -11.73 4.10 12.28
CA CYS A 292 -11.23 5.35 11.76
C CYS A 292 -12.00 6.55 12.33
N THR A 293 -11.27 7.46 12.99
CA THR A 293 -11.84 8.66 13.62
C THR A 293 -12.39 9.69 12.64
N ARG A 294 -12.08 9.56 11.34
CA ARG A 294 -12.51 10.51 10.30
C ARG A 294 -13.80 10.08 9.61
N CYS A 295 -13.90 8.81 9.20
CA CYS A 295 -15.10 8.31 8.54
C CYS A 295 -16.09 7.67 9.52
N GLY A 296 -15.63 7.26 10.71
CA GLY A 296 -16.45 6.66 11.77
C GLY A 296 -17.10 5.32 11.41
N LYS A 297 -16.65 4.68 10.33
CA LYS A 297 -17.31 3.49 9.76
C LYS A 297 -16.36 2.38 9.35
N ASN A 298 -15.14 2.72 8.97
CA ASN A 298 -14.17 1.76 8.45
C ASN A 298 -13.06 1.54 9.46
N ASN A 299 -12.49 0.35 9.46
CA ASN A 299 -11.36 0.01 10.30
C ASN A 299 -10.07 0.70 9.81
N MET A 300 -9.10 0.80 10.71
CA MET A 300 -7.74 1.21 10.39
C MET A 300 -6.78 0.04 10.56
N TYR A 301 -5.83 -0.06 9.65
CA TYR A 301 -4.79 -1.09 9.63
C TYR A 301 -3.42 -0.45 9.70
N ARG A 302 -2.42 -1.22 10.15
CA ARG A 302 -1.03 -0.79 10.10
C ARG A 302 -0.59 -0.65 8.65
N GLU A 303 0.00 0.50 8.33
CA GLU A 303 0.58 0.75 7.01
C GLU A 303 1.76 -0.20 6.72
N TYR A 304 2.51 -0.57 7.76
CA TYR A 304 3.59 -1.54 7.67
C TYR A 304 3.37 -2.63 8.71
N SER A 305 3.04 -3.84 8.25
CA SER A 305 2.63 -4.95 9.13
C SER A 305 3.82 -5.74 9.67
N GLU A 306 3.58 -6.47 10.76
CA GLU A 306 4.52 -7.43 11.33
C GLU A 306 4.93 -8.51 10.33
N LYS A 307 4.00 -8.98 9.48
CA LYS A 307 4.28 -9.93 8.40
C LYS A 307 5.23 -9.32 7.37
N GLN A 308 5.01 -8.07 6.96
CA GLN A 308 5.91 -7.38 6.02
C GLN A 308 7.32 -7.19 6.60
N LEU A 309 7.44 -6.82 7.88
CA LEU A 309 8.74 -6.75 8.56
C LEU A 309 9.44 -8.11 8.60
N TYR A 310 8.71 -9.17 8.98
CA TYR A 310 9.26 -10.52 9.05
C TYR A 310 9.73 -11.00 7.68
N ILE A 311 8.94 -10.80 6.62
CA ILE A 311 9.31 -11.18 5.25
C ILE A 311 10.55 -10.39 4.79
N GLN A 312 10.64 -9.08 5.08
CA GLN A 312 11.81 -8.26 4.74
C GLN A 312 13.10 -8.74 5.44
N LEU A 313 13.03 -9.07 6.73
CA LEU A 313 14.20 -9.60 7.46
C LEU A 313 14.55 -11.02 6.99
N SER A 314 13.54 -11.85 6.73
CA SER A 314 13.72 -13.18 6.14
C SER A 314 14.33 -13.12 4.73
N TYR A 315 14.01 -12.08 3.96
CA TYR A 315 14.63 -11.81 2.67
C TYR A 315 16.13 -11.53 2.82
N PHE A 316 16.54 -10.67 3.76
CA PHE A 316 17.96 -10.45 4.01
C PHE A 316 18.69 -11.74 4.42
N GLN A 317 18.06 -12.61 5.20
CA GLN A 317 18.64 -13.90 5.54
C GLN A 317 18.80 -14.80 4.31
N HIS A 318 17.79 -14.81 3.41
CA HIS A 318 17.80 -15.59 2.18
C HIS A 318 18.88 -15.10 1.19
N VAL A 319 19.05 -13.79 1.05
CA VAL A 319 20.03 -13.18 0.13
C VAL A 319 21.48 -13.55 0.49
N PHE A 320 21.77 -13.85 1.75
CA PHE A 320 23.09 -14.31 2.19
C PHE A 320 23.19 -15.83 2.35
N ASP A 321 22.15 -16.59 1.98
CA ASP A 321 22.13 -18.04 2.12
C ASP A 321 22.73 -18.75 0.90
N ILE A 322 24.05 -18.89 0.90
CA ILE A 322 24.80 -19.61 -0.14
C ILE A 322 24.61 -21.14 -0.10
N THR A 323 23.97 -21.68 0.96
CA THR A 323 23.79 -23.13 1.13
C THR A 323 22.59 -23.69 0.35
N LYS A 324 21.68 -22.82 -0.11
CA LYS A 324 20.48 -23.24 -0.83
C LYS A 324 20.73 -23.35 -2.34
N PRO A 325 20.16 -24.35 -3.04
CA PRO A 325 20.21 -24.43 -4.49
C PRO A 325 19.47 -23.22 -5.11
N PRO A 326 19.97 -22.63 -6.21
CA PRO A 326 21.07 -23.12 -7.07
C PRO A 326 22.49 -22.73 -6.60
N HIS A 327 22.62 -21.96 -5.52
CA HIS A 327 23.89 -21.35 -5.09
C HIS A 327 24.88 -22.33 -4.44
N SER A 328 24.39 -23.47 -3.97
CA SER A 328 25.22 -24.57 -3.42
C SER A 328 26.24 -25.16 -4.40
N THR A 329 26.10 -24.87 -5.69
CA THR A 329 26.99 -25.38 -6.76
C THR A 329 28.18 -24.45 -7.05
N VAL A 330 28.22 -23.24 -6.48
CA VAL A 330 29.26 -22.24 -6.73
C VAL A 330 30.48 -22.54 -5.85
N ARG A 331 31.66 -22.66 -6.49
CA ARG A 331 32.94 -22.79 -5.76
C ARG A 331 33.16 -21.52 -4.94
N THR A 332 33.23 -21.67 -3.62
CA THR A 332 33.44 -20.58 -2.66
C THR A 332 34.78 -20.79 -1.97
N ASN A 333 35.54 -19.70 -1.76
CA ASN A 333 36.67 -19.74 -0.83
C ASN A 333 36.13 -19.84 0.61
N VAL A 334 36.89 -20.44 1.52
CA VAL A 334 36.56 -20.58 2.95
C VAL A 334 36.26 -19.22 3.58
N ASP A 335 37.07 -18.20 3.25
CA ASP A 335 36.87 -16.83 3.77
C ASP A 335 35.57 -16.21 3.27
N THR A 336 35.25 -16.37 1.99
CA THR A 336 33.99 -15.92 1.40
C THR A 336 32.82 -16.64 2.05
N PHE A 337 32.90 -17.96 2.22
CA PHE A 337 31.87 -18.76 2.87
C PHE A 337 31.59 -18.29 4.30
N ASN A 338 32.65 -18.09 5.09
CA ASN A 338 32.57 -17.58 6.46
C ASN A 338 31.95 -16.17 6.52
N ALA A 339 32.26 -15.30 5.55
CA ALA A 339 31.66 -13.98 5.46
C ALA A 339 30.14 -14.03 5.24
N TYR A 340 29.67 -14.87 4.31
CA TYR A 340 28.23 -15.09 4.09
C TYR A 340 27.55 -15.69 5.32
N CYS A 341 28.17 -16.68 5.99
CA CYS A 341 27.65 -17.24 7.24
C CYS A 341 27.54 -16.17 8.33
N THR A 342 28.54 -15.32 8.49
CA THR A 342 28.52 -14.24 9.50
C THR A 342 27.37 -13.26 9.24
N LEU A 343 27.17 -12.84 7.98
CA LEU A 343 26.07 -11.94 7.61
C LEU A 343 24.70 -12.62 7.82
N LYS A 344 24.57 -13.90 7.47
CA LYS A 344 23.36 -14.70 7.72
C LYS A 344 23.06 -14.83 9.21
N GLU A 345 24.07 -15.05 10.04
CA GLU A 345 23.94 -15.14 11.50
C GLU A 345 23.49 -13.82 12.12
N ASP A 346 24.00 -12.68 11.66
CA ASP A 346 23.56 -11.35 12.13
C ASP A 346 22.07 -11.12 11.90
N VAL A 347 21.57 -11.48 10.71
CA VAL A 347 20.14 -11.40 10.39
C VAL A 347 19.37 -12.40 11.24
N SER A 348 19.89 -13.63 11.42
CA SER A 348 19.23 -14.69 12.21
C SER A 348 19.09 -14.30 13.68
N ARG A 349 20.09 -13.65 14.28
CA ARG A 349 20.00 -13.08 15.63
C ARG A 349 18.91 -12.03 15.75
N THR A 350 18.80 -11.16 14.75
CA THR A 350 17.76 -10.12 14.72
C THR A 350 16.36 -10.73 14.54
N LEU A 351 16.23 -11.75 13.69
CA LEU A 351 14.99 -12.50 13.49
C LEU A 351 14.57 -13.27 14.74
N ALA A 352 15.49 -13.85 15.50
CA ALA A 352 15.21 -14.56 16.74
C ALA A 352 14.58 -13.66 17.82
N CYS A 353 14.85 -12.35 17.76
CA CYS A 353 14.18 -11.37 18.62
C CYS A 353 12.74 -11.03 18.15
N SER A 354 12.34 -11.45 16.95
CA SER A 354 10.99 -11.24 16.44
C SER A 354 10.03 -12.27 17.02
N GLY A 355 8.95 -11.80 17.65
CA GLY A 355 7.88 -12.67 18.16
C GLY A 355 7.18 -13.49 17.07
N TYR A 356 7.31 -13.10 15.79
CA TYR A 356 6.75 -13.84 14.65
C TYR A 356 7.59 -15.07 14.26
N SER A 357 8.84 -15.16 14.72
CA SER A 357 9.75 -16.29 14.44
C SER A 357 9.55 -17.47 15.40
N VAL A 358 8.90 -17.24 16.55
CA VAL A 358 8.76 -18.23 17.62
C VAL A 358 7.31 -18.62 17.79
N ILE A 359 6.95 -19.81 17.31
CA ILE A 359 5.66 -20.42 17.59
C ILE A 359 5.80 -21.27 18.85
N SER A 360 5.27 -20.78 19.97
CA SER A 360 5.23 -21.57 21.21
C SER A 360 4.13 -22.62 21.11
N LEU A 361 4.51 -23.84 20.74
CA LEU A 361 3.58 -24.98 20.69
C LEU A 361 2.91 -25.21 22.05
N THR A 362 3.63 -25.00 23.15
CA THR A 362 3.07 -25.08 24.50
C THR A 362 1.91 -24.11 24.70
N LYS A 363 2.02 -22.85 24.27
CA LYS A 363 0.92 -21.87 24.35
C LYS A 363 -0.21 -22.16 23.35
N LEU A 364 0.14 -22.72 22.19
CA LEU A 364 -0.84 -23.06 21.15
C LEU A 364 -1.75 -24.23 21.59
N PHE A 365 -1.17 -25.23 22.26
CA PHE A 365 -1.86 -26.45 22.68
C PHE A 365 -2.24 -26.47 24.17
N SER A 366 -1.94 -25.41 24.95
CA SER A 366 -2.25 -25.37 26.39
C SER A 366 -3.75 -25.46 26.71
N GLY A 367 -4.62 -25.09 25.77
CA GLY A 367 -6.07 -25.23 25.91
C GLY A 367 -6.62 -26.62 25.55
N LEU A 368 -5.81 -27.46 24.90
CA LEU A 368 -6.20 -28.81 24.44
C LEU A 368 -5.84 -29.90 25.45
N TYR A 369 -4.91 -29.61 26.37
CA TYR A 369 -4.55 -30.48 27.48
C TYR A 369 -4.87 -29.75 28.78
N PRO A 370 -5.99 -30.04 29.48
CA PRO A 370 -6.21 -29.50 30.80
C PRO A 370 -5.03 -29.90 31.69
N GLU A 371 -4.51 -28.95 32.47
CA GLU A 371 -3.45 -29.25 33.45
C GLU A 371 -3.88 -30.46 34.30
N PRO A 372 -2.97 -31.40 34.60
CA PRO A 372 -3.32 -32.53 35.45
C PRO A 372 -3.86 -31.98 36.77
N ILE A 373 -5.09 -32.39 37.10
CA ILE A 373 -5.77 -32.07 38.35
C ILE A 373 -4.77 -32.30 39.48
N LYS A 374 -4.34 -31.23 40.15
CA LYS A 374 -3.54 -31.33 41.36
C LYS A 374 -4.42 -31.98 42.42
N ILE A 375 -4.39 -33.29 42.52
CA ILE A 375 -4.96 -34.03 43.65
C ILE A 375 -4.19 -33.52 44.86
N LYS A 376 -4.84 -32.70 45.70
CA LYS A 376 -4.33 -32.36 47.02
C LYS A 376 -4.17 -33.70 47.75
N LYS A 377 -2.93 -34.10 48.01
CA LYS A 377 -2.68 -35.14 49.02
C LYS A 377 -3.13 -34.54 50.34
N GLU A 378 -4.25 -35.04 50.86
CA GLU A 378 -4.57 -34.82 52.27
C GLU A 378 -3.44 -35.42 53.11
N PRO A 379 -2.99 -34.72 54.16
CA PRO A 379 -2.03 -35.29 55.08
C PRO A 379 -2.70 -36.48 55.78
N VAL A 380 -2.04 -37.64 55.70
CA VAL A 380 -2.37 -38.78 56.55
C VAL A 380 -1.86 -38.41 57.94
N ASP A 381 -2.76 -38.15 58.87
CA ASP A 381 -2.45 -38.16 60.30
C ASP A 381 -2.27 -39.62 60.75
N ASP A 382 -1.26 -39.83 61.60
CA ASP A 382 -0.61 -41.09 62.02
C ASP A 382 -1.49 -42.33 62.28
#